data_AF-K1VBR7-F1
#
_entry.id   AF-K1VBR7-F1
#
_cell.length_a   1.000
_cell.length_b   1.000
_cell.length_c   1.000
_cell.angle_alpha   90.00
_cell.angle_beta   90.00
_cell.angle_gamma   90.00
#
_symmetry.space_group_name_H-M   'P 1'
#
loop_
_entity.id
_entity.type
_entity.pdbx_description
1 polymer ?
#
loop_
_entity_poly.entity_id
_entity_poly.type
_entity_poly.pdbx_seq_one_letter_code
_entity_poly.pdbx_strand_id
1 'polypeptide(L)'
;MASPLTAGFCQRAHTASETPEGVEPVLQVLSVKRINSPASGAQATDRYRVILSDGEYFIQSMLATQLNHLVENDELEKNTVIKLTSFVINTVQNRKLIIILALERQNWNGQKVGNPVNVDQRAAGGVASPAPEAAPVTNGAASRGGASNARPAAAPRGPSRDMGPIFPIEGLSPYQNKWTIKARVTQKSDIKHWSNQRGEGKLFSVTLMDETGEIRATGFNDQVDAFYQLLEEGKVFFISKARINIAKKQFSNVNNEYEITFENQTEIEPSVPEIKYNFTKLNDLESLQKDATTDVIGVVQEVHDLGQITSKATQKPFNKRDIQLVDQSGQSVRLTLWGKTAENFTHYDHPVVAFKGVKVSDFGGRSLSMFSSATMAINPNTDEACALRGWYDSVGEKTNFKQYTNSGAMNAVSRPDEIKTIGQAKDEQLGMTDKTDYFSVCATILYIKQETFSYPACPGEGCNKKLIDEGAEWRCEKCNRTYPGPVHRYILQMNVIDHTGSFWITGFNEVGEQIMGVSANELFKLKQESDPEAEKYFTRAAGREWDFKIMAKQDFFNDTARVRYQARSCAPINYAQSSQALVGKIEAMAV
;
A
#
# COMPACT_ATOMS: atom_id res chain seq x y z
N MET A 1 -11.50 -5.69 42.43
CA MET A 1 -11.74 -4.26 42.74
C MET A 1 -12.17 -3.59 41.45
N ALA A 2 -13.34 -2.94 41.41
CA ALA A 2 -13.79 -2.23 40.22
C ALA A 2 -12.79 -1.11 39.88
N SER A 3 -12.41 -1.00 38.61
CA SER A 3 -11.53 0.08 38.16
C SER A 3 -12.20 1.43 38.47
N PRO A 4 -11.48 2.41 39.06
CA PRO A 4 -12.03 3.74 39.31
C PRO A 4 -12.24 4.54 38.01
N LEU A 5 -11.81 4.01 36.85
CA LEU A 5 -11.84 4.68 35.56
C LEU A 5 -13.07 4.27 34.74
N THR A 6 -13.58 5.20 33.94
CA THR A 6 -14.68 4.97 33.00
C THR A 6 -14.17 4.27 31.73
N ALA A 7 -13.99 2.95 31.81
CA ALA A 7 -13.50 2.12 30.71
C ALA A 7 -14.31 2.33 29.40
N GLY A 8 -13.60 2.32 28.26
CA GLY A 8 -14.18 2.50 26.93
C GLY A 8 -14.58 3.93 26.57
N PHE A 9 -14.32 4.92 27.43
CA PHE A 9 -14.56 6.32 27.10
C PHE A 9 -13.63 6.83 26.00
N CYS A 10 -12.34 6.47 26.01
CA CYS A 10 -11.39 6.92 24.99
C CYS A 10 -11.79 6.43 23.59
N GLN A 11 -12.31 5.20 23.49
CA GLN A 11 -12.83 4.64 22.23
C GLN A 11 -14.11 5.36 21.78
N ARG A 12 -15.06 5.59 22.68
CA ARG A 12 -16.29 6.34 22.38
C ARG A 12 -15.99 7.77 21.94
N ALA A 13 -15.05 8.45 22.59
CA ALA A 13 -14.61 9.79 22.20
C ALA A 13 -13.95 9.79 20.81
N HIS A 14 -13.24 8.72 20.44
CA HIS A 14 -12.65 8.56 19.12
C HIS A 14 -13.70 8.29 18.03
N THR A 15 -14.79 7.59 18.32
CA THR A 15 -15.84 7.28 17.31
C THR A 15 -16.96 8.32 17.23
N ALA A 16 -17.22 9.10 18.28
CA ALA A 16 -18.35 10.02 18.35
C ALA A 16 -18.22 11.24 17.42
N SER A 17 -19.25 11.53 16.62
CA SER A 17 -19.31 12.70 15.73
C SER A 17 -19.56 14.02 16.48
N GLU A 18 -20.22 13.94 17.63
CA GLU A 18 -20.54 15.08 18.50
C GLU A 18 -20.10 14.79 19.94
N THR A 19 -19.95 15.85 20.75
CA THR A 19 -19.55 15.70 22.15
C THR A 19 -20.72 15.11 22.96
N PRO A 20 -20.55 13.97 23.67
CA PRO A 20 -21.63 13.38 24.45
C PRO A 20 -22.10 14.32 25.57
N GLU A 21 -23.36 14.75 25.54
CA GLU A 21 -23.96 15.58 26.59
C GLU A 21 -24.24 14.75 27.86
N GLY A 22 -23.94 15.32 29.04
CA GLY A 22 -24.24 14.71 30.35
C GLY A 22 -23.33 13.55 30.79
N VAL A 23 -22.19 13.32 30.11
CA VAL A 23 -21.23 12.28 30.50
C VAL A 23 -20.08 12.87 31.31
N GLU A 24 -19.85 12.35 32.51
CA GLU A 24 -18.74 12.77 33.38
C GLU A 24 -17.70 11.64 33.56
N PRO A 25 -16.81 11.41 32.59
CA PRO A 25 -15.88 10.29 32.62
C PRO A 25 -14.73 10.51 33.62
N VAL A 26 -14.37 9.45 34.33
CA VAL A 26 -13.20 9.40 35.21
C VAL A 26 -12.02 8.79 34.46
N LEU A 27 -10.95 9.56 34.30
CA LEU A 27 -9.77 9.24 33.50
C LEU A 27 -8.49 9.51 34.28
N GLN A 28 -7.43 8.77 33.95
CA GLN A 28 -6.10 8.99 34.52
C GLN A 28 -5.24 9.82 33.58
N VAL A 29 -4.54 10.80 34.15
CA VAL A 29 -3.52 11.60 33.47
C VAL A 29 -2.23 10.80 33.37
N LEU A 30 -1.80 10.44 32.16
CA LEU A 30 -0.55 9.71 31.93
C LEU A 30 0.66 10.63 31.71
N SER A 31 0.42 11.81 31.15
CA SER A 31 1.46 12.79 30.84
C SER A 31 0.87 14.18 30.69
N VAL A 32 1.63 15.19 31.13
CA VAL A 32 1.33 16.61 30.93
C VAL A 32 2.58 17.26 30.31
N LYS A 33 2.44 17.96 29.18
CA LYS A 33 3.55 18.62 28.50
C LYS A 33 3.14 20.04 28.11
N ARG A 34 3.94 21.04 28.48
CA ARG A 34 3.76 22.43 28.04
C ARG A 34 4.12 22.56 26.57
N ILE A 35 3.26 23.21 25.79
CA ILE A 35 3.45 23.55 24.39
C ILE A 35 3.70 25.05 24.30
N ASN A 36 4.87 25.43 23.82
CA ASN A 36 5.19 26.82 23.51
C ASN A 36 4.70 27.13 22.09
N SER A 37 3.76 28.07 21.96
CA SER A 37 3.27 28.52 20.65
C SER A 37 4.13 29.69 20.15
N PRO A 38 4.60 29.69 18.89
CA PRO A 38 5.39 30.79 18.34
C PRO A 38 4.55 32.08 18.26
N ALA A 39 5.13 33.18 18.73
CA ALA A 39 4.45 34.45 18.99
C ALA A 39 3.91 35.11 17.70
N SER A 40 2.63 35.46 17.72
CA SER A 40 2.02 36.47 16.85
C SER A 40 1.11 37.34 17.71
N GLY A 41 1.63 38.48 18.17
CA GLY A 41 0.84 39.69 18.45
C GLY A 41 -0.09 39.78 19.65
N ALA A 42 -0.29 38.74 20.48
CA ALA A 42 -1.06 38.85 21.72
C ALA A 42 -0.45 37.97 22.82
N GLN A 43 -0.56 38.40 24.09
CA GLN A 43 0.02 37.77 25.29
C GLN A 43 0.17 36.25 25.15
N ALA A 44 1.41 35.76 25.19
CA ALA A 44 1.72 34.34 25.12
C ALA A 44 1.10 33.63 26.33
N THR A 45 -0.02 32.96 26.10
CA THR A 45 -0.67 32.10 27.08
C THR A 45 -0.13 30.69 26.91
N ASP A 46 0.37 30.11 28.00
CA ASP A 46 0.87 28.74 28.00
C ASP A 46 -0.25 27.76 27.66
N ARG A 47 0.05 26.77 26.82
CA ARG A 47 -0.91 25.71 26.49
C ARG A 47 -0.36 24.38 26.96
N TYR A 48 -1.15 23.60 27.67
CA TYR A 48 -0.74 22.28 28.15
C TYR A 48 -1.44 21.17 27.36
N ARG A 49 -0.64 20.24 26.84
CA ARG A 49 -1.13 18.97 26.28
C ARG A 49 -1.15 17.93 27.38
N VAL A 50 -2.25 17.22 27.49
CA VAL A 50 -2.47 16.16 28.47
C VAL A 50 -2.75 14.85 27.73
N ILE A 51 -2.27 13.73 28.25
CA ILE A 51 -2.63 12.40 27.75
C ILE A 51 -3.55 11.76 28.79
N LEU A 52 -4.79 11.45 28.39
CA LEU A 52 -5.80 10.86 29.26
C LEU A 52 -5.98 9.38 28.95
N SER A 53 -6.19 8.58 29.98
CA SER A 53 -6.41 7.15 29.86
C SER A 53 -7.62 6.68 30.65
N ASP A 54 -8.38 5.76 30.06
CA ASP A 54 -9.51 5.07 30.70
C ASP A 54 -9.11 3.69 31.29
N GLY A 55 -7.82 3.35 31.27
CA GLY A 55 -7.26 2.08 31.75
C GLY A 55 -7.04 1.03 30.65
N GLU A 56 -7.76 1.13 29.53
CA GLU A 56 -7.61 0.24 28.36
C GLU A 56 -7.03 0.96 27.15
N TYR A 57 -7.35 2.25 27.01
CA TYR A 57 -6.88 3.11 25.95
C TYR A 57 -6.38 4.44 26.49
N PHE A 58 -5.63 5.16 25.66
CA PHE A 58 -5.31 6.57 25.91
C PHE A 58 -5.57 7.43 24.68
N ILE A 59 -5.94 8.69 24.92
CA ILE A 59 -6.23 9.70 23.91
C ILE A 59 -5.51 11.02 24.24
N GLN A 60 -5.15 11.79 23.21
CA GLN A 60 -4.55 13.10 23.38
C GLN A 60 -5.62 14.15 23.71
N SER A 61 -5.32 15.02 24.67
CA SER A 61 -6.17 16.13 25.06
C SER A 61 -5.39 17.43 25.23
N MET A 62 -6.11 18.54 25.19
CA MET A 62 -5.61 19.90 25.42
C MET A 62 -6.33 20.50 26.61
N LEU A 63 -5.58 21.10 27.53
CA LEU A 63 -6.13 21.81 28.66
C LEU A 63 -6.53 23.22 28.24
N ALA A 64 -7.74 23.67 28.59
CA ALA A 64 -8.14 25.06 28.40
C ALA A 64 -7.26 26.00 29.25
N THR A 65 -6.94 27.19 28.73
CA THR A 65 -6.04 28.15 29.39
C THR A 65 -6.51 28.58 30.78
N GLN A 66 -7.83 28.57 31.03
CA GLN A 66 -8.42 28.84 32.34
C GLN A 66 -8.04 27.83 33.43
N LEU A 67 -7.61 26.62 33.05
CA LEU A 67 -7.21 25.55 33.96
C LEU A 67 -5.69 25.43 34.10
N ASN A 68 -4.90 26.34 33.51
CA ASN A 68 -3.44 26.31 33.57
C ASN A 68 -2.90 26.35 35.00
N HIS A 69 -3.57 27.08 35.89
CA HIS A 69 -3.20 27.17 37.31
C HIS A 69 -3.17 25.80 38.01
N LEU A 70 -3.95 24.81 37.53
CA LEU A 70 -3.94 23.44 38.09
C LEU A 70 -2.64 22.69 37.76
N VAL A 71 -1.99 23.03 36.64
CA VAL A 71 -0.67 22.47 36.28
C VAL A 71 0.45 23.26 36.95
N GLU A 72 0.30 24.58 37.09
CA GLU A 72 1.29 25.46 37.72
C GLU A 72 1.35 25.29 39.24
N ASN A 73 0.25 24.89 39.88
CA ASN A 73 0.17 24.60 41.32
C ASN A 73 0.45 23.12 41.64
N ASP A 74 0.97 22.32 40.69
CA ASP A 74 1.24 20.88 40.85
C ASP A 74 0.01 20.04 41.27
N GLU A 75 -1.21 20.50 40.95
CA GLU A 75 -2.44 19.77 41.26
C GLU A 75 -2.79 18.71 40.20
N LEU A 76 -2.24 18.85 38.99
CA LEU A 76 -2.46 17.98 37.84
C LEU A 76 -1.14 17.34 37.35
N GLU A 77 -0.70 16.30 38.05
CA GLU A 77 0.55 15.59 37.77
C GLU A 77 0.33 14.21 37.11
N LYS A 78 1.43 13.56 36.71
CA LYS A 78 1.42 12.19 36.18
C LYS A 78 0.79 11.21 37.17
N ASN A 79 -0.06 10.33 36.65
CA ASN A 79 -0.86 9.33 37.35
C ASN A 79 -2.01 9.89 38.21
N THR A 80 -2.32 11.19 38.12
CA THR A 80 -3.49 11.78 38.79
C THR A 80 -4.78 11.30 38.12
N VAL A 81 -5.81 10.96 38.92
CA VAL A 81 -7.13 10.61 38.41
C VAL A 81 -8.03 11.85 38.44
N ILE A 82 -8.63 12.16 37.30
CA ILE A 82 -9.50 13.31 37.10
C ILE A 82 -10.86 12.86 36.60
N LYS A 83 -11.91 13.55 37.04
CA LYS A 83 -13.26 13.43 36.52
C LYS A 83 -13.52 14.63 35.61
N LEU A 84 -13.81 14.41 34.34
CA LEU A 84 -14.12 15.50 33.41
C LEU A 84 -15.58 15.92 33.62
N THR A 85 -15.81 17.16 34.04
CA THR A 85 -17.17 17.73 34.20
C THR A 85 -17.61 18.51 32.98
N SER A 86 -16.66 19.05 32.20
CA SER A 86 -16.94 19.69 30.92
C SER A 86 -15.77 19.50 29.95
N PHE A 87 -16.06 19.00 28.75
CA PHE A 87 -15.08 18.82 27.68
C PHE A 87 -15.75 18.97 26.32
N VAL A 88 -14.94 19.21 25.28
CA VAL A 88 -15.38 19.25 23.87
C VAL A 88 -14.46 18.37 23.04
N ILE A 89 -15.01 17.58 22.13
CA ILE A 89 -14.24 16.78 21.18
C ILE A 89 -14.09 17.56 19.88
N ASN A 90 -12.84 17.80 19.45
CA ASN A 90 -12.55 18.49 18.19
C ASN A 90 -11.67 17.63 17.28
N THR A 91 -11.83 17.78 15.96
CA THR A 91 -11.03 17.05 14.97
C THR A 91 -10.03 18.01 14.33
N VAL A 92 -8.75 17.79 14.56
CA VAL A 92 -7.65 18.61 14.02
C VAL A 92 -6.73 17.69 13.23
N GLN A 93 -6.48 18.00 11.94
CA GLN A 93 -5.59 17.21 11.05
C GLN A 93 -5.93 15.70 11.03
N ASN A 94 -7.22 15.35 10.90
CA ASN A 94 -7.71 13.96 10.93
C ASN A 94 -7.47 13.20 12.26
N ARG A 95 -7.13 13.90 13.35
CA ARG A 95 -7.01 13.33 14.70
C ARG A 95 -8.04 13.94 15.64
N LYS A 96 -8.70 13.10 16.45
CA LYS A 96 -9.63 13.57 17.49
C LYS A 96 -8.88 13.95 18.75
N LEU A 97 -9.12 15.15 19.23
CA LEU A 97 -8.55 15.72 20.44
C LEU A 97 -9.66 16.11 21.40
N ILE A 98 -9.47 15.81 22.68
CA ILE A 98 -10.38 16.27 23.74
C ILE A 98 -9.87 17.62 24.26
N ILE A 99 -10.70 18.65 24.28
CA ILE A 99 -10.42 19.93 24.93
C ILE A 99 -11.10 19.89 26.31
N ILE A 100 -10.31 19.96 27.37
CA ILE A 100 -10.80 19.92 28.76
C ILE A 100 -11.19 21.34 29.18
N LEU A 101 -12.46 21.57 29.49
CA LEU A 101 -12.99 22.87 29.92
C LEU A 101 -13.16 22.95 31.43
N ALA A 102 -13.55 21.85 32.08
CA ALA A 102 -13.65 21.72 33.53
C ALA A 102 -13.36 20.28 33.98
N LEU A 103 -12.70 20.13 35.14
CA LEU A 103 -12.33 18.84 35.72
C LEU A 103 -12.36 18.90 37.26
N GLU A 104 -12.56 17.74 37.89
CA GLU A 104 -12.46 17.55 39.34
C GLU A 104 -11.41 16.48 39.64
N ARG A 105 -10.50 16.75 40.59
CA ARG A 105 -9.48 15.77 41.02
C ARG A 105 -10.11 14.71 41.92
N GLN A 106 -9.79 13.45 41.66
CA GLN A 106 -10.17 12.32 42.51
C GLN A 106 -8.96 11.85 43.35
N ASN A 107 -9.22 11.42 44.58
CA ASN A 107 -8.18 10.88 45.47
C ASN A 107 -7.73 9.50 44.96
N TRP A 108 -6.49 9.42 44.49
CA TRP A 108 -5.91 8.18 43.97
C TRP A 108 -4.46 8.01 44.43
N ASN A 109 -4.01 6.75 44.54
CA ASN A 109 -2.74 6.34 45.13
C ASN A 109 -1.49 6.59 44.24
N GLY A 110 -1.61 7.37 43.16
CA GLY A 110 -0.51 7.72 42.26
C GLY A 110 0.04 6.57 41.39
N GLN A 111 -0.57 5.38 41.45
CA GLN A 111 -0.17 4.23 40.61
C GLN A 111 -0.88 4.26 39.26
N LYS A 112 -0.18 3.85 38.19
CA LYS A 112 -0.78 3.71 36.86
C LYS A 112 -1.83 2.59 36.87
N VAL A 113 -3.03 2.88 36.36
CA VAL A 113 -4.14 1.94 36.26
C VAL A 113 -4.18 1.38 34.84
N GLY A 114 -4.02 0.06 34.72
CA GLY A 114 -4.13 -0.67 33.44
C GLY A 114 -2.93 -0.54 32.49
N ASN A 115 -3.06 -1.16 31.31
CA ASN A 115 -2.08 -1.15 30.22
C ASN A 115 -2.69 -0.49 28.96
N PRO A 116 -2.86 0.84 28.96
CA PRO A 116 -3.60 1.52 27.92
C PRO A 116 -2.86 1.53 26.59
N VAL A 117 -3.57 1.16 25.52
CA VAL A 117 -3.07 1.16 24.13
C VAL A 117 -3.55 2.44 23.42
N ASN A 118 -2.80 2.91 22.41
CA ASN A 118 -3.23 4.09 21.67
C ASN A 118 -4.53 3.80 20.91
N VAL A 119 -5.57 4.62 21.10
CA VAL A 119 -6.86 4.44 20.41
C VAL A 119 -6.71 4.52 18.88
N ASP A 120 -5.73 5.29 18.38
CA ASP A 120 -5.46 5.47 16.95
C ASP A 120 -4.86 4.21 16.30
N GLN A 121 -4.22 3.32 17.07
CA GLN A 121 -3.56 2.12 16.53
C GLN A 121 -4.52 0.98 16.17
N ARG A 122 -5.80 1.03 16.58
CA ARG A 122 -6.77 -0.05 16.36
C ARG A 122 -7.87 0.27 15.34
N ALA A 123 -7.99 1.52 14.90
CA ALA A 123 -8.88 1.90 13.79
C ALA A 123 -8.39 1.35 12.44
N ALA A 124 -7.11 0.95 12.35
CA ALA A 124 -6.61 0.05 11.32
C ALA A 124 -6.79 -1.41 11.80
N GLY A 125 -7.79 -2.10 11.25
CA GLY A 125 -8.31 -3.38 11.74
C GLY A 125 -7.27 -4.48 11.95
N GLY A 126 -7.42 -5.21 13.07
CA GLY A 126 -6.67 -6.42 13.39
C GLY A 126 -7.27 -7.14 14.59
N VAL A 127 -7.78 -8.35 14.34
CA VAL A 127 -8.46 -9.25 15.26
C VAL A 127 -7.55 -9.65 16.43
N ALA A 128 -8.10 -9.65 17.64
CA ALA A 128 -7.40 -10.08 18.86
C ALA A 128 -7.06 -11.58 18.80
N SER A 129 -5.80 -11.93 19.09
CA SER A 129 -5.44 -13.28 19.53
C SER A 129 -5.23 -13.31 21.05
N PRO A 130 -5.52 -14.44 21.73
CA PRO A 130 -5.68 -14.49 23.17
C PRO A 130 -4.36 -14.44 23.93
N ALA A 131 -4.38 -13.86 25.11
CA ALA A 131 -3.28 -13.89 26.07
C ALA A 131 -3.06 -15.32 26.60
N PRO A 132 -1.82 -15.78 26.81
CA PRO A 132 -1.55 -17.05 27.45
C PRO A 132 -1.83 -16.97 28.95
N GLU A 133 -2.68 -17.88 29.39
CA GLU A 133 -3.09 -18.16 30.76
C GLU A 133 -1.90 -18.66 31.58
N ALA A 134 -1.67 -18.05 32.75
CA ALA A 134 -0.69 -18.49 33.72
C ALA A 134 -1.23 -19.71 34.49
N ALA A 135 -0.47 -20.81 34.49
CA ALA A 135 -0.73 -21.99 35.32
C ALA A 135 0.45 -22.25 36.28
N PRO A 136 0.21 -22.94 37.41
CA PRO A 136 0.85 -22.62 38.69
C PRO A 136 2.11 -23.42 38.99
N VAL A 137 2.92 -22.83 39.88
CA VAL A 137 4.08 -23.43 40.55
C VAL A 137 3.65 -24.61 41.41
N THR A 138 4.23 -25.79 41.19
CA THR A 138 4.27 -26.88 42.17
C THR A 138 5.67 -27.44 42.29
N ASN A 139 6.16 -27.48 43.53
CA ASN A 139 7.42 -28.12 43.93
C ASN A 139 7.27 -29.64 43.91
N GLY A 140 8.26 -30.35 43.37
CA GLY A 140 8.38 -31.80 43.49
C GLY A 140 9.76 -32.29 43.06
N ALA A 141 10.60 -32.61 44.04
CA ALA A 141 11.92 -33.20 43.86
C ALA A 141 11.83 -34.70 43.53
N ALA A 142 12.67 -35.21 42.61
CA ALA A 142 13.42 -36.48 42.74
C ALA A 142 14.21 -36.86 41.47
N SER A 143 15.54 -36.90 41.61
CA SER A 143 16.47 -38.00 41.25
C SER A 143 16.42 -38.73 39.87
N ARG A 144 17.57 -38.57 39.18
CA ARG A 144 18.40 -39.56 38.44
C ARG A 144 17.89 -40.17 37.12
N GLY A 145 18.76 -40.03 36.11
CA GLY A 145 18.85 -40.93 34.96
C GLY A 145 19.46 -40.24 33.74
N GLY A 146 20.77 -40.37 33.54
CA GLY A 146 21.46 -39.80 32.39
C GLY A 146 21.24 -40.59 31.11
N ALA A 147 21.18 -39.88 29.99
CA ALA A 147 21.61 -40.37 28.68
C ALA A 147 21.96 -39.15 27.80
N SER A 148 23.23 -39.08 27.44
CA SER A 148 23.83 -38.14 26.51
C SER A 148 23.26 -38.30 25.10
N ASN A 149 22.84 -37.20 24.47
CA ASN A 149 23.02 -37.06 23.03
C ASN A 149 23.25 -35.59 22.67
N ALA A 150 24.40 -35.37 22.03
CA ALA A 150 24.98 -34.07 21.73
C ALA A 150 24.14 -33.28 20.72
N ARG A 151 23.87 -32.01 21.02
CA ARG A 151 23.50 -30.99 20.04
C ARG A 151 24.75 -30.57 19.25
N PRO A 152 24.68 -30.37 17.93
CA PRO A 152 25.77 -29.74 17.20
C PRO A 152 25.93 -28.29 17.69
N ALA A 153 27.16 -27.93 18.03
CA ALA A 153 27.53 -26.57 18.38
C ALA A 153 27.28 -25.64 17.19
N ALA A 154 26.60 -24.53 17.45
CA ALA A 154 26.53 -23.41 16.52
C ALA A 154 27.94 -22.93 16.20
N ALA A 155 28.22 -22.70 14.92
CA ALA A 155 29.45 -22.11 14.44
C ALA A 155 29.69 -20.75 15.12
N PRO A 156 30.95 -20.37 15.40
CA PRO A 156 31.24 -19.12 16.08
C PRO A 156 30.89 -17.96 15.15
N ARG A 157 29.85 -17.19 15.50
CA ARG A 157 29.69 -15.82 15.00
C ARG A 157 30.97 -15.06 15.37
N GLY A 158 31.58 -14.40 14.39
CA GLY A 158 32.67 -13.46 14.64
C GLY A 158 32.26 -12.42 15.70
N PRO A 159 33.22 -11.73 16.34
CA PRO A 159 32.94 -10.94 17.52
C PRO A 159 32.06 -9.73 17.14
N SER A 160 30.75 -9.86 17.33
CA SER A 160 29.89 -8.70 17.51
C SER A 160 30.39 -8.02 18.78
N ARG A 161 31.09 -6.90 18.61
CA ARG A 161 31.51 -6.06 19.73
C ARG A 161 30.23 -5.59 20.41
N ASP A 162 30.05 -5.95 21.67
CA ASP A 162 28.89 -5.50 22.46
C ASP A 162 28.96 -3.99 22.64
N MET A 163 28.32 -3.25 21.72
CA MET A 163 28.18 -1.80 21.76
C MET A 163 27.22 -1.34 22.87
N GLY A 164 26.64 -2.24 23.67
CA GLY A 164 25.71 -1.87 24.74
C GLY A 164 24.32 -1.48 24.24
N PRO A 165 23.42 -1.02 25.15
CA PRO A 165 22.02 -0.81 24.84
C PRO A 165 21.81 0.44 23.97
N ILE A 166 20.86 0.37 23.03
CA ILE A 166 20.50 1.49 22.15
C ILE A 166 19.57 2.47 22.90
N PHE A 167 19.92 3.76 22.89
CA PHE A 167 19.15 4.85 23.47
C PHE A 167 18.68 5.84 22.40
N PRO A 168 17.48 6.45 22.57
CA PRO A 168 17.07 7.59 21.78
C PRO A 168 17.92 8.83 22.12
N ILE A 169 18.11 9.72 21.15
CA ILE A 169 18.86 10.97 21.32
C ILE A 169 18.29 11.85 22.44
N GLU A 170 16.96 11.99 22.54
CA GLU A 170 16.33 12.75 23.64
C GLU A 170 16.58 12.12 25.03
N GLY A 171 16.86 10.81 25.09
CA GLY A 171 17.12 10.09 26.34
C GLY A 171 18.56 10.17 26.83
N LEU A 172 19.46 10.82 26.08
CA LEU A 172 20.86 10.96 26.46
C LEU A 172 21.02 11.92 27.65
N SER A 173 21.76 11.48 28.66
CA SER A 173 22.09 12.31 29.82
C SER A 173 23.56 12.12 30.23
N PRO A 174 24.22 13.14 30.79
CA PRO A 174 25.59 13.04 31.30
C PRO A 174 25.78 12.00 32.43
N TYR A 175 24.69 11.56 33.07
CA TYR A 175 24.73 10.57 34.16
C TYR A 175 24.81 9.13 33.66
N GLN A 176 24.65 8.93 32.35
CA GLN A 176 24.66 7.62 31.74
C GLN A 176 25.94 7.42 30.91
N ASN A 177 26.80 6.52 31.36
CA ASN A 177 28.10 6.25 30.71
C ASN A 177 28.04 5.11 29.70
N LYS A 178 27.03 4.23 29.76
CA LYS A 178 26.82 3.12 28.80
C LYS A 178 25.58 3.40 27.96
N TRP A 179 25.80 3.83 26.73
CA TRP A 179 24.76 4.14 25.76
C TRP A 179 25.30 3.99 24.33
N THR A 180 24.40 3.69 23.41
CA THR A 180 24.65 3.70 21.97
C THR A 180 23.48 4.36 21.28
N ILE A 181 23.73 5.24 20.31
CA ILE A 181 22.66 5.82 19.48
C ILE A 181 22.76 5.30 18.05
N LYS A 182 21.61 5.15 17.40
CA LYS A 182 21.50 4.90 15.97
C LYS A 182 21.00 6.17 15.30
N ALA A 183 21.88 6.89 14.63
CA ALA A 183 21.56 8.21 14.10
C ALA A 183 22.05 8.42 12.67
N ARG A 184 21.31 9.19 11.89
CA ARG A 184 21.70 9.66 10.55
C ARG A 184 22.48 10.97 10.68
N VAL A 185 23.59 11.10 9.96
CA VAL A 185 24.29 12.38 9.84
C VAL A 185 23.48 13.27 8.91
N THR A 186 22.96 14.39 9.40
CA THR A 186 22.19 15.35 8.60
C THR A 186 23.05 16.47 8.06
N GLN A 187 24.03 16.92 8.83
CA GLN A 187 24.95 17.99 8.46
C GLN A 187 26.34 17.68 8.99
N LYS A 188 27.37 18.06 8.23
CA LYS A 188 28.77 17.96 8.60
C LYS A 188 29.47 19.29 8.32
N SER A 189 30.18 19.81 9.31
CA SER A 189 30.97 21.02 9.14
C SER A 189 32.36 20.72 8.59
N ASP A 190 32.95 21.68 7.88
CA ASP A 190 34.37 21.65 7.54
C ASP A 190 35.27 21.59 8.77
N ILE A 191 36.52 21.16 8.56
CA ILE A 191 37.55 21.15 9.58
C ILE A 191 37.97 22.60 9.89
N LYS A 192 37.69 23.05 11.11
CA LYS A 192 38.11 24.36 11.61
C LYS A 192 39.41 24.22 12.40
N HIS A 193 40.38 25.07 12.07
CA HIS A 193 41.66 25.13 12.77
C HIS A 193 41.67 26.31 13.74
N TRP A 194 42.31 26.14 14.88
CA TRP A 194 42.55 27.21 15.86
C TRP A 194 44.02 27.16 16.30
N SER A 195 44.59 28.32 16.61
CA SER A 195 45.95 28.44 17.15
C SER A 195 45.95 29.47 18.26
N ASN A 196 46.31 29.04 19.47
CA ASN A 196 46.39 29.88 20.66
C ASN A 196 47.78 29.73 21.30
N GLN A 197 48.08 30.53 22.32
CA GLN A 197 49.35 30.46 23.06
C GLN A 197 49.67 29.08 23.68
N ARG A 198 48.68 28.19 23.78
CA ARG A 198 48.82 26.82 24.31
C ARG A 198 48.97 25.74 23.23
N GLY A 199 48.95 26.10 21.95
CA GLY A 199 49.09 25.19 20.82
C GLY A 199 48.10 25.43 19.69
N GLU A 200 48.30 24.68 18.60
CA GLU A 200 47.38 24.58 17.47
C GLU A 200 46.50 23.34 17.59
N GLY A 201 45.28 23.41 17.06
CA GLY A 201 44.33 22.31 17.06
C GLY A 201 43.31 22.42 15.94
N LYS A 202 42.56 21.34 15.74
CA LYS A 202 41.50 21.25 14.73
C LYS A 202 40.24 20.63 15.31
N LEU A 203 39.09 21.01 14.79
CA LEU A 203 37.80 20.43 15.18
C LEU A 203 36.87 20.31 13.97
N PHE A 204 35.95 19.37 14.05
CA PHE A 204 34.78 19.32 13.16
C PHE A 204 33.55 18.97 14.00
N SER A 205 32.37 19.30 13.47
CA SER A 205 31.11 18.97 14.11
C SER A 205 30.15 18.36 13.10
N VAL A 206 29.31 17.45 13.58
CA VAL A 206 28.23 16.83 12.83
C VAL A 206 26.92 16.98 13.58
N THR A 207 25.83 17.11 12.84
CA THR A 207 24.47 17.02 13.38
C THR A 207 23.94 15.62 13.11
N LEU A 208 23.47 14.98 14.16
CA LEU A 208 22.95 13.62 14.17
C LEU A 208 21.44 13.68 14.43
N MET A 209 20.66 12.88 13.70
CA MET A 209 19.21 12.82 13.81
C MET A 209 18.73 11.37 13.94
N ASP A 210 17.81 11.13 14.87
CA ASP A 210 17.05 9.88 15.01
C ASP A 210 15.53 10.17 14.99
N GLU A 211 14.71 9.18 15.35
CA GLU A 211 13.24 9.34 15.40
C GLU A 211 12.76 10.30 16.51
N THR A 212 13.61 10.58 17.50
CA THR A 212 13.27 11.37 18.70
C THR A 212 13.75 12.80 18.65
N GLY A 213 14.88 13.07 18.01
CA GLY A 213 15.40 14.43 17.90
C GLY A 213 16.74 14.54 17.21
N GLU A 214 17.33 15.72 17.36
CA GLU A 214 18.64 16.07 16.81
C GLU A 214 19.64 16.32 17.95
N ILE A 215 20.90 15.95 17.74
CA ILE A 215 22.00 16.29 18.64
C ILE A 215 23.25 16.61 17.84
N ARG A 216 24.03 17.56 18.35
CA ARG A 216 25.31 17.90 17.76
C ARG A 216 26.43 17.07 18.38
N ALA A 217 27.30 16.51 17.56
CA ALA A 217 28.54 15.86 17.99
C ALA A 217 29.77 16.61 17.47
N THR A 218 30.82 16.73 18.28
CA THR A 218 32.06 17.44 17.94
C THR A 218 33.28 16.55 18.17
N GLY A 219 34.16 16.47 17.18
CA GLY A 219 35.47 15.80 17.28
C GLY A 219 36.60 16.83 17.33
N PHE A 220 37.57 16.61 18.21
CA PHE A 220 38.76 17.45 18.35
C PHE A 220 40.04 16.67 17.99
N ASN A 221 40.99 17.34 17.35
CA ASN A 221 42.34 16.85 17.03
C ASN A 221 42.34 15.45 16.39
N ASP A 222 42.81 14.44 17.11
CA ASP A 222 42.92 13.05 16.64
C ASP A 222 41.56 12.47 16.19
N GLN A 223 40.46 12.92 16.80
CA GLN A 223 39.11 12.48 16.42
C GLN A 223 38.67 13.02 15.07
N VAL A 224 39.25 14.14 14.63
CA VAL A 224 39.06 14.64 13.26
C VAL A 224 39.69 13.66 12.28
N ASP A 225 40.91 13.20 12.54
CA ASP A 225 41.60 12.28 11.64
C ASP A 225 40.93 10.90 11.59
N ALA A 226 40.40 10.43 12.72
CA ALA A 226 39.73 9.14 12.81
C ALA A 226 38.33 9.12 12.16
N PHE A 227 37.49 10.13 12.44
CA PHE A 227 36.06 10.05 12.14
C PHE A 227 35.59 10.99 11.03
N TYR A 228 36.39 11.97 10.62
CA TYR A 228 35.96 12.90 9.58
C TYR A 228 35.73 12.19 8.25
N GLN A 229 36.59 11.25 7.85
CA GLN A 229 36.37 10.51 6.60
C GLN A 229 35.28 9.45 6.71
N LEU A 230 35.05 8.91 7.91
CA LEU A 230 34.05 7.87 8.18
C LEU A 230 32.62 8.41 8.15
N LEU A 231 32.39 9.57 8.76
CA LEU A 231 31.07 10.19 8.86
C LEU A 231 30.76 10.97 7.58
N GLU A 232 29.80 10.47 6.82
CA GLU A 232 29.26 11.11 5.61
C GLU A 232 27.81 11.51 5.80
N GLU A 233 27.42 12.65 5.23
CA GLU A 233 26.03 13.13 5.26
C GLU A 233 25.08 12.14 4.59
N GLY A 234 23.90 11.95 5.18
CA GLY A 234 22.85 11.04 4.71
C GLY A 234 23.02 9.58 5.15
N LYS A 235 24.20 9.16 5.61
CA LYS A 235 24.45 7.80 6.12
C LYS A 235 24.06 7.65 7.59
N VAL A 236 23.73 6.42 8.00
CA VAL A 236 23.32 6.08 9.37
C VAL A 236 24.47 5.37 10.07
N PHE A 237 24.72 5.71 11.34
CA PHE A 237 25.80 5.15 12.14
C PHE A 237 25.31 4.76 13.53
N PHE A 238 25.92 3.72 14.09
CA PHE A 238 25.89 3.43 15.52
C PHE A 238 27.06 4.15 16.18
N ILE A 239 26.76 4.99 17.18
CA ILE A 239 27.77 5.76 17.92
C ILE A 239 27.66 5.39 19.39
N SER A 240 28.78 4.96 19.98
CA SER A 240 28.88 4.53 21.38
C SER A 240 30.09 5.16 22.08
N LYS A 241 30.08 5.15 23.42
CA LYS A 241 31.22 5.55 24.27
C LYS A 241 31.77 6.95 23.97
N ALA A 242 30.88 7.92 23.76
CA ALA A 242 31.24 9.32 23.65
C ALA A 242 30.85 10.11 24.91
N ARG A 243 31.43 11.28 25.12
CA ARG A 243 31.07 12.14 26.26
C ARG A 243 29.86 12.99 25.91
N ILE A 244 28.88 13.04 26.81
CA ILE A 244 27.74 13.95 26.72
C ILE A 244 28.06 15.19 27.56
N ASN A 245 28.07 16.36 26.94
CA ASN A 245 28.30 17.66 27.54
C ASN A 245 27.04 18.52 27.46
N ILE A 246 26.97 19.59 28.25
CA ILE A 246 25.91 20.60 28.12
C ILE A 246 26.15 21.40 26.84
N ALA A 247 25.12 21.53 26.00
CA ALA A 247 25.21 22.15 24.69
C ALA A 247 25.60 23.62 24.79
N LYS A 248 26.61 24.04 24.02
CA LYS A 248 26.95 25.45 23.89
C LYS A 248 26.04 26.12 22.85
N LYS A 249 24.84 26.52 23.28
CA LYS A 249 23.79 27.08 22.40
C LYS A 249 24.22 28.32 21.60
N GLN A 250 25.29 29.01 22.01
CA GLN A 250 25.88 30.12 21.25
C GLN A 250 26.48 29.70 19.89
N PHE A 251 26.80 28.43 19.72
CA PHE A 251 27.47 27.91 18.53
C PHE A 251 26.67 26.83 17.79
N SER A 252 25.53 26.38 18.33
CA SER A 252 24.72 25.27 17.81
C SER A 252 23.39 25.76 17.25
N ASN A 253 23.00 25.20 16.10
CA ASN A 253 21.67 25.43 15.50
C ASN A 253 20.63 24.39 15.98
N VAL A 254 21.05 23.43 16.80
CA VAL A 254 20.23 22.30 17.26
C VAL A 254 19.60 22.64 18.61
N ASN A 255 18.28 22.51 18.73
CA ASN A 255 17.54 22.77 19.97
C ASN A 255 17.60 21.56 20.93
N ASN A 256 18.80 21.19 21.35
CA ASN A 256 19.06 20.16 22.35
C ASN A 256 19.83 20.79 23.53
N GLU A 257 19.57 20.31 24.76
CA GLU A 257 20.27 20.75 25.97
C GLU A 257 21.66 20.14 26.11
N TYR A 258 21.91 19.04 25.39
CA TYR A 258 23.16 18.32 25.41
C TYR A 258 23.84 18.27 24.03
N GLU A 259 25.17 18.12 24.03
CA GLU A 259 26.00 17.89 22.86
C GLU A 259 26.96 16.73 23.12
N ILE A 260 27.32 16.01 22.07
CA ILE A 260 28.27 14.90 22.14
C ILE A 260 29.68 15.41 21.82
N THR A 261 30.67 14.93 22.55
CA THR A 261 32.09 15.13 22.22
C THR A 261 32.74 13.76 22.02
N PHE A 262 33.32 13.54 20.85
CA PHE A 262 34.04 12.33 20.54
C PHE A 262 35.35 12.26 21.34
N GLU A 263 35.62 11.10 21.92
CA GLU A 263 36.84 10.80 22.67
C GLU A 263 37.58 9.63 22.03
N ASN A 264 38.78 9.33 22.54
CA ASN A 264 39.60 8.22 22.03
C ASN A 264 38.95 6.83 22.20
N GLN A 265 37.94 6.70 23.06
CA GLN A 265 37.19 5.46 23.28
C GLN A 265 35.88 5.40 22.49
N THR A 266 35.55 6.45 21.73
CA THR A 266 34.32 6.49 20.93
C THR A 266 34.39 5.45 19.83
N GLU A 267 33.32 4.68 19.68
CA GLU A 267 33.18 3.67 18.64
C GLU A 267 32.07 4.12 17.68
N ILE A 268 32.39 4.18 16.38
CA ILE A 268 31.46 4.55 15.32
C ILE A 268 31.45 3.44 14.28
N GLU A 269 30.29 2.83 14.07
CA GLU A 269 30.09 1.78 13.07
C GLU A 269 28.98 2.17 12.09
N PRO A 270 29.15 2.00 10.78
CA PRO A 270 28.10 2.29 9.81
C PRO A 270 26.93 1.33 10.01
N SER A 271 25.74 1.88 10.25
CA SER A 271 24.50 1.12 10.21
C SER A 271 24.03 1.10 8.77
N VAL A 272 24.07 -0.08 8.14
CA VAL A 272 23.29 -0.30 6.94
C VAL A 272 21.81 -0.22 7.37
N PRO A 273 20.95 0.58 6.70
CA PRO A 273 19.54 0.56 7.00
C PRO A 273 18.99 -0.83 6.69
N GLU A 274 18.67 -1.59 7.74
CA GLU A 274 17.96 -2.86 7.60
C GLU A 274 16.58 -2.57 7.00
N ILE A 275 16.40 -3.01 5.76
CA ILE A 275 15.10 -2.97 5.10
C ILE A 275 14.21 -3.97 5.84
N LYS A 276 13.21 -3.47 6.57
CA LYS A 276 12.16 -4.34 7.13
C LYS A 276 11.26 -4.82 6.00
N TYR A 277 11.16 -6.13 5.85
CA TYR A 277 10.26 -6.78 4.90
C TYR A 277 9.01 -7.29 5.62
N ASN A 278 7.86 -7.20 4.98
CA ASN A 278 6.64 -7.88 5.44
C ASN A 278 6.23 -8.93 4.41
N PHE A 279 6.93 -10.07 4.41
CA PHE A 279 6.81 -11.06 3.35
C PHE A 279 5.42 -11.73 3.33
N THR A 280 4.79 -11.71 2.16
CA THR A 280 3.62 -12.53 1.85
C THR A 280 4.08 -13.79 1.12
N LYS A 281 3.53 -14.96 1.49
CA LYS A 281 3.83 -16.22 0.79
C LYS A 281 3.25 -16.22 -0.62
N LEU A 282 3.86 -16.97 -1.53
CA LEU A 282 3.42 -17.00 -2.94
C LEU A 282 2.01 -17.59 -3.10
N ASN A 283 1.59 -18.51 -2.23
CA ASN A 283 0.23 -19.04 -2.22
C ASN A 283 -0.83 -18.06 -1.73
N ASP A 284 -0.45 -17.06 -0.91
CA ASP A 284 -1.40 -16.10 -0.34
C ASP A 284 -1.63 -14.90 -1.28
N LEU A 285 -0.97 -14.87 -2.44
CA LEU A 285 -1.13 -13.82 -3.46
C LEU A 285 -2.55 -13.77 -4.04
N GLU A 286 -3.33 -14.85 -4.00
CA GLU A 286 -4.74 -14.84 -4.45
C GLU A 286 -5.61 -13.93 -3.59
N SER A 287 -5.29 -13.80 -2.31
CA SER A 287 -6.06 -12.98 -1.36
C SER A 287 -5.86 -11.48 -1.57
N LEU A 288 -4.79 -11.09 -2.27
CA LEU A 288 -4.45 -9.69 -2.50
C LEU A 288 -5.23 -9.12 -3.69
N GLN A 289 -5.65 -7.86 -3.58
CA GLN A 289 -6.31 -7.18 -4.70
C GLN A 289 -5.32 -6.87 -5.82
N LYS A 290 -5.82 -6.78 -7.05
CA LYS A 290 -5.05 -6.31 -8.20
C LYS A 290 -4.46 -4.93 -7.90
N ASP A 291 -3.25 -4.68 -8.38
CA ASP A 291 -2.49 -3.44 -8.21
C ASP A 291 -2.07 -3.12 -6.76
N ALA A 292 -2.35 -4.01 -5.80
CA ALA A 292 -1.80 -3.92 -4.45
C ALA A 292 -0.27 -4.09 -4.46
N THR A 293 0.39 -3.44 -3.50
CA THR A 293 1.83 -3.58 -3.28
C THR A 293 2.08 -4.58 -2.16
N THR A 294 3.06 -5.47 -2.36
CA THR A 294 3.44 -6.49 -1.37
C THR A 294 4.94 -6.75 -1.38
N ASP A 295 5.46 -7.31 -0.29
CA ASP A 295 6.84 -7.77 -0.20
C ASP A 295 6.84 -9.30 -0.34
N VAL A 296 7.74 -9.85 -1.16
CA VAL A 296 7.84 -11.30 -1.37
C VAL A 296 9.29 -11.75 -1.33
N ILE A 297 9.52 -12.99 -0.94
CA ILE A 297 10.83 -13.64 -1.01
C ILE A 297 10.65 -15.02 -1.63
N GLY A 298 11.56 -15.37 -2.53
CA GLY A 298 11.50 -16.64 -3.22
C GLY A 298 12.83 -17.00 -3.89
N VAL A 299 12.98 -18.27 -4.22
CA VAL A 299 14.09 -18.77 -5.03
C VAL A 299 13.74 -18.58 -6.50
N VAL A 300 14.69 -18.07 -7.28
CA VAL A 300 14.54 -17.95 -8.73
C VAL A 300 14.78 -19.32 -9.36
N GLN A 301 13.74 -19.95 -9.90
CA GLN A 301 13.84 -21.26 -10.55
C GLN A 301 14.25 -21.11 -12.02
N GLU A 302 13.57 -20.23 -12.75
CA GLU A 302 13.83 -19.99 -14.18
C GLU A 302 13.97 -18.50 -14.47
N VAL A 303 14.87 -18.19 -15.39
CA VAL A 303 15.08 -16.84 -15.92
C VAL A 303 14.80 -16.89 -17.42
N HIS A 304 13.82 -16.13 -17.88
CA HIS A 304 13.52 -16.05 -19.31
C HIS A 304 14.45 -15.06 -20.03
N ASP A 305 14.50 -15.18 -21.36
CA ASP A 305 15.30 -14.28 -22.20
C ASP A 305 14.86 -12.81 -22.09
N LEU A 306 15.80 -11.90 -22.37
CA LEU A 306 15.49 -10.46 -22.43
C LEU A 306 14.59 -10.16 -23.62
N GLY A 307 13.38 -9.72 -23.34
CA GLY A 307 12.45 -9.19 -24.34
C GLY A 307 12.51 -7.66 -24.39
N GLN A 308 12.02 -7.09 -25.49
CA GLN A 308 11.80 -5.66 -25.63
C GLN A 308 10.33 -5.39 -25.95
N ILE A 309 9.71 -4.44 -25.24
CA ILE A 309 8.32 -4.04 -25.43
C ILE A 309 8.26 -2.53 -25.63
N THR A 310 7.64 -2.09 -26.71
CA THR A 310 7.36 -0.68 -26.94
C THR A 310 6.12 -0.25 -26.16
N SER A 311 6.25 0.79 -25.32
CA SER A 311 5.12 1.41 -24.63
C SER A 311 4.16 2.01 -25.65
N LYS A 312 2.88 1.66 -25.60
CA LYS A 312 1.87 2.24 -26.49
C LYS A 312 1.61 3.73 -26.21
N ALA A 313 1.69 4.15 -24.94
CA ALA A 313 1.43 5.53 -24.52
C ALA A 313 2.57 6.49 -24.90
N THR A 314 3.82 6.03 -24.83
CA THR A 314 4.99 6.90 -25.05
C THR A 314 5.80 6.54 -26.30
N GLN A 315 5.44 5.45 -27.00
CA GLN A 315 6.16 4.87 -28.14
C GLN A 315 7.64 4.57 -27.87
N LYS A 316 8.05 4.55 -26.59
CA LYS A 316 9.44 4.24 -26.18
C LYS A 316 9.62 2.75 -25.94
N PRO A 317 10.73 2.14 -26.42
CA PRO A 317 11.06 0.76 -26.12
C PRO A 317 11.54 0.60 -24.67
N PHE A 318 11.07 -0.43 -24.00
CA PHE A 318 11.50 -0.83 -22.66
C PHE A 318 11.90 -2.31 -22.67
N ASN A 319 13.05 -2.60 -22.05
CA ASN A 319 13.51 -3.97 -21.88
C ASN A 319 12.75 -4.64 -20.72
N LYS A 320 12.40 -5.90 -20.91
CA LYS A 320 11.60 -6.71 -20.00
C LYS A 320 12.26 -8.08 -19.85
N ARG A 321 12.36 -8.58 -18.63
CA ARG A 321 12.79 -9.95 -18.34
C ARG A 321 11.82 -10.56 -17.33
N ASP A 322 11.31 -11.75 -17.62
CA ASP A 322 10.46 -12.50 -16.70
C ASP A 322 11.30 -13.51 -15.93
N ILE A 323 11.08 -13.64 -14.64
CA ILE A 323 11.68 -14.66 -13.77
C ILE A 323 10.57 -15.47 -13.09
N GLN A 324 10.84 -16.74 -12.82
CA GLN A 324 9.92 -17.61 -12.06
C GLN A 324 10.42 -17.73 -10.62
N LEU A 325 9.60 -17.31 -9.67
CA LEU A 325 9.87 -17.40 -8.24
C LEU A 325 9.12 -18.58 -7.64
N VAL A 326 9.78 -19.29 -6.73
CA VAL A 326 9.21 -20.39 -5.95
C VAL A 326 9.51 -20.22 -4.46
N ASP A 327 8.64 -20.75 -3.61
CA ASP A 327 8.79 -20.75 -2.15
C ASP A 327 8.33 -22.09 -1.54
N GLN A 328 8.38 -22.19 -0.21
CA GLN A 328 7.98 -23.39 0.52
C GLN A 328 6.49 -23.74 0.37
N SER A 329 5.66 -22.86 -0.20
CA SER A 329 4.24 -23.12 -0.41
C SER A 329 3.97 -24.06 -1.59
N GLY A 330 5.00 -24.35 -2.41
CA GLY A 330 4.85 -25.21 -3.59
C GLY A 330 4.18 -24.51 -4.78
N GLN A 331 4.01 -23.19 -4.72
CA GLN A 331 3.53 -22.36 -5.82
C GLN A 331 4.71 -21.72 -6.54
N SER A 332 4.54 -21.54 -7.85
CA SER A 332 5.44 -20.75 -8.68
C SER A 332 4.70 -19.55 -9.26
N VAL A 333 5.33 -18.38 -9.15
CA VAL A 333 4.77 -17.12 -9.64
C VAL A 333 5.75 -16.46 -10.60
N ARG A 334 5.22 -15.86 -11.67
CA ARG A 334 6.03 -15.06 -12.59
C ARG A 334 6.20 -13.66 -12.04
N LEU A 335 7.45 -13.18 -11.98
CA LEU A 335 7.79 -11.80 -11.67
C LEU A 335 8.45 -11.13 -12.88
N THR A 336 7.97 -9.96 -13.28
CA THR A 336 8.54 -9.19 -14.39
C THR A 336 9.48 -8.09 -13.88
N LEU A 337 10.72 -8.10 -14.38
CA LEU A 337 11.75 -7.06 -14.24
C LEU A 337 11.72 -6.10 -15.45
N TRP A 338 12.10 -4.84 -15.23
CA TRP A 338 12.06 -3.80 -16.27
C TRP A 338 13.39 -3.03 -16.40
N GLY A 339 13.68 -2.55 -17.61
CA GLY A 339 14.79 -1.64 -17.92
C GLY A 339 16.17 -2.22 -17.56
N LYS A 340 17.01 -1.38 -16.95
CA LYS A 340 18.38 -1.77 -16.53
C LYS A 340 18.39 -2.96 -15.56
N THR A 341 17.37 -3.05 -14.70
CA THR A 341 17.23 -4.17 -13.77
C THR A 341 16.99 -5.48 -14.52
N ALA A 342 16.22 -5.45 -15.61
CA ALA A 342 16.04 -6.60 -16.49
C ALA A 342 17.33 -6.96 -17.23
N GLU A 343 18.10 -5.98 -17.71
CA GLU A 343 19.37 -6.20 -18.41
C GLU A 343 20.43 -6.84 -17.51
N ASN A 344 20.62 -6.26 -16.31
CA ASN A 344 21.69 -6.63 -15.38
C ASN A 344 21.41 -7.91 -14.59
N PHE A 345 20.21 -8.48 -14.67
CA PHE A 345 19.86 -9.69 -13.93
C PHE A 345 20.45 -10.93 -14.62
N THR A 346 21.68 -11.31 -14.27
CA THR A 346 22.42 -12.44 -14.86
C THR A 346 22.73 -13.53 -13.83
N HIS A 347 21.76 -13.85 -12.98
CA HIS A 347 21.94 -14.88 -11.95
C HIS A 347 21.20 -16.15 -12.36
N TYR A 348 21.95 -17.21 -12.65
CA TYR A 348 21.44 -18.51 -13.08
C TYR A 348 21.65 -19.61 -12.01
N ASP A 349 22.16 -19.24 -10.84
CA ASP A 349 22.53 -20.10 -9.71
C ASP A 349 21.38 -20.32 -8.71
N HIS A 350 20.14 -20.21 -9.18
CA HIS A 350 18.93 -20.24 -8.35
C HIS A 350 19.03 -19.36 -7.08
N PRO A 351 19.29 -18.05 -7.19
CA PRO A 351 19.46 -17.18 -6.04
C PRO A 351 18.15 -17.02 -5.25
N VAL A 352 18.26 -16.78 -3.95
CA VAL A 352 17.13 -16.31 -3.15
C VAL A 352 17.03 -14.80 -3.34
N VAL A 353 15.87 -14.30 -3.77
CA VAL A 353 15.69 -12.87 -4.01
C VAL A 353 14.53 -12.36 -3.17
N ALA A 354 14.78 -11.31 -2.39
CA ALA A 354 13.78 -10.57 -1.64
C ALA A 354 13.37 -9.33 -2.43
N PHE A 355 12.08 -9.16 -2.63
CA PHE A 355 11.48 -8.02 -3.29
C PHE A 355 10.64 -7.24 -2.29
N LYS A 356 10.81 -5.91 -2.30
CA LYS A 356 10.01 -4.97 -1.51
C LYS A 356 9.14 -4.12 -2.42
N GLY A 357 7.85 -4.02 -2.09
CA GLY A 357 6.90 -3.20 -2.81
C GLY A 357 6.74 -3.64 -4.27
N VAL A 358 6.57 -4.93 -4.55
CA VAL A 358 6.19 -5.39 -5.89
C VAL A 358 4.69 -5.27 -6.09
N LYS A 359 4.28 -5.00 -7.32
CA LYS A 359 2.87 -4.85 -7.68
C LYS A 359 2.27 -6.20 -8.07
N VAL A 360 1.13 -6.53 -7.47
CA VAL A 360 0.34 -7.72 -7.83
C VAL A 360 -0.47 -7.45 -9.10
N SER A 361 -0.41 -8.37 -10.05
CA SER A 361 -1.09 -8.34 -11.34
C SER A 361 -1.85 -9.64 -11.56
N ASP A 362 -2.91 -9.59 -12.38
CA ASP A 362 -3.71 -10.78 -12.70
C ASP A 362 -3.28 -11.43 -14.04
N PHE A 363 -2.14 -11.01 -14.58
CA PHE A 363 -1.64 -11.56 -15.83
C PHE A 363 -1.23 -13.02 -15.66
N GLY A 364 -1.88 -13.92 -16.41
CA GLY A 364 -1.68 -15.37 -16.31
C GLY A 364 -2.38 -16.05 -15.12
N GLY A 365 -3.17 -15.34 -14.32
CA GLY A 365 -3.67 -15.81 -13.03
C GLY A 365 -3.26 -14.82 -11.96
N ARG A 366 -2.11 -15.04 -11.32
CA ARG A 366 -1.42 -14.05 -10.48
C ARG A 366 0.03 -13.94 -10.91
N SER A 367 0.49 -12.71 -11.10
CA SER A 367 1.87 -12.37 -11.42
C SER A 367 2.31 -11.15 -10.63
N LEU A 368 3.63 -10.95 -10.55
CA LEU A 368 4.25 -9.84 -9.86
C LEU A 368 4.98 -8.97 -10.89
N SER A 369 5.02 -7.67 -10.65
CA SER A 369 5.82 -6.75 -11.46
C SER A 369 6.60 -5.83 -10.55
N MET A 370 7.88 -5.65 -10.85
CA MET A 370 8.60 -4.51 -10.30
C MET A 370 8.02 -3.21 -10.87
N PHE A 371 8.00 -2.16 -10.06
CA PHE A 371 7.75 -0.79 -10.50
C PHE A 371 8.85 0.13 -9.98
N SER A 372 8.83 1.41 -10.33
CA SER A 372 9.95 2.34 -10.07
C SER A 372 10.39 2.45 -8.60
N SER A 373 9.48 2.23 -7.64
CA SER A 373 9.81 2.27 -6.21
C SER A 373 10.10 0.90 -5.58
N ALA A 374 9.94 -0.18 -6.35
CA ALA A 374 10.22 -1.53 -5.88
C ALA A 374 11.73 -1.75 -5.75
N THR A 375 12.16 -2.38 -4.65
CA THR A 375 13.57 -2.74 -4.45
C THR A 375 13.73 -4.25 -4.45
N MET A 376 14.92 -4.70 -4.86
CA MET A 376 15.30 -6.11 -4.94
C MET A 376 16.63 -6.28 -4.22
N ALA A 377 16.73 -7.32 -3.40
CA ALA A 377 17.97 -7.76 -2.76
C ALA A 377 18.23 -9.23 -3.11
N ILE A 378 19.41 -9.50 -3.67
CA ILE A 378 19.84 -10.84 -4.09
C ILE A 378 20.65 -11.46 -2.96
N ASN A 379 20.29 -12.68 -2.56
CA ASN A 379 20.84 -13.42 -1.42
C ASN A 379 20.99 -12.54 -0.15
N PRO A 380 19.89 -11.92 0.34
CA PRO A 380 19.95 -11.10 1.54
C PRO A 380 20.30 -11.97 2.75
N ASN A 381 21.06 -11.41 3.70
CA ASN A 381 21.42 -12.10 4.93
C ASN A 381 20.29 -12.00 5.97
N THR A 382 19.14 -12.60 5.67
CA THR A 382 17.99 -12.71 6.58
C THR A 382 17.69 -14.17 6.93
N ASP A 383 17.05 -14.40 8.07
CA ASP A 383 16.70 -15.75 8.52
C ASP A 383 15.77 -16.45 7.52
N GLU A 384 14.84 -15.71 6.89
CA GLU A 384 13.94 -16.24 5.86
C GLU A 384 14.69 -16.68 4.61
N ALA A 385 15.72 -15.93 4.20
CA ALA A 385 16.52 -16.26 3.03
C ALA A 385 17.35 -17.54 3.27
N CYS A 386 17.96 -17.65 4.45
CA CYS A 386 18.67 -18.86 4.88
C CYS A 386 17.73 -20.08 4.93
N ALA A 387 16.51 -19.91 5.45
CA ALA A 387 15.50 -20.96 5.51
C ALA A 387 15.04 -21.41 4.11
N LEU A 388 14.81 -20.46 3.19
CA LEU A 388 14.45 -20.77 1.80
C LEU A 388 15.57 -21.48 1.05
N ARG A 389 16.83 -21.04 1.21
CA ARG A 389 18.00 -21.71 0.63
C ARG A 389 18.09 -23.17 1.08
N GLY A 390 18.04 -23.40 2.39
CA GLY A 390 18.11 -24.76 2.96
C GLY A 390 16.95 -25.67 2.54
N TRP A 391 15.74 -25.11 2.43
CA TRP A 391 14.59 -25.84 1.91
C TRP A 391 14.73 -26.19 0.42
N TYR A 392 15.22 -25.26 -0.40
CA TYR A 392 15.36 -25.49 -1.84
C TYR A 392 16.42 -26.55 -2.16
N ASP A 393 17.57 -26.51 -1.46
CA ASP A 393 18.66 -27.48 -1.63
C ASP A 393 18.28 -28.90 -1.17
N SER A 394 17.36 -29.02 -0.21
CA SER A 394 16.96 -30.32 0.33
C SER A 394 15.79 -30.94 -0.43
N VAL A 395 14.76 -30.15 -0.75
CA VAL A 395 13.48 -30.64 -1.28
C VAL A 395 13.03 -29.84 -2.52
N GLY A 396 13.20 -28.51 -2.51
CA GLY A 396 12.62 -27.63 -3.52
C GLY A 396 13.11 -27.89 -4.94
N GLU A 397 14.40 -28.20 -5.15
CA GLU A 397 14.97 -28.45 -6.49
C GLU A 397 14.28 -29.62 -7.23
N LYS A 398 13.79 -30.62 -6.50
CA LYS A 398 13.13 -31.82 -7.06
C LYS A 398 11.61 -31.73 -7.05
N THR A 399 11.05 -30.62 -6.58
CA THR A 399 9.61 -30.45 -6.39
C THR A 399 8.99 -29.85 -7.66
N ASN A 400 7.86 -30.42 -8.10
CA ASN A 400 7.04 -29.79 -9.14
C ASN A 400 6.17 -28.70 -8.52
N PHE A 401 6.33 -27.48 -8.99
CA PHE A 401 5.58 -26.32 -8.51
C PHE A 401 4.27 -26.15 -9.29
N LYS A 402 3.21 -25.79 -8.57
CA LYS A 402 1.95 -25.40 -9.20
C LYS A 402 2.11 -23.99 -9.76
N GLN A 403 1.71 -23.78 -11.01
CA GLN A 403 1.71 -22.45 -11.62
C GLN A 403 0.34 -21.82 -11.43
N TYR A 404 0.31 -20.52 -11.12
CA TYR A 404 -0.85 -19.70 -11.40
C TYR A 404 -1.05 -19.67 -12.92
N THR A 405 -1.90 -20.55 -13.42
CA THR A 405 -2.34 -20.53 -14.82
C THR A 405 -3.86 -20.57 -14.83
N ASN A 406 -4.46 -19.49 -15.31
CA ASN A 406 -5.85 -19.58 -15.75
C ASN A 406 -5.83 -20.31 -17.09
N SER A 407 -6.40 -21.51 -17.13
CA SER A 407 -6.47 -22.41 -18.29
C SER A 407 -7.14 -21.69 -19.47
N GLY A 408 -6.34 -21.08 -20.33
CA GLY A 408 -6.81 -20.31 -21.48
C GLY A 408 -5.77 -19.43 -22.20
N ALA A 409 -4.59 -19.20 -21.62
CA ALA A 409 -3.59 -18.29 -22.19
C ALA A 409 -2.33 -19.00 -22.67
N MET A 410 -2.38 -19.67 -23.82
CA MET A 410 -1.19 -19.86 -24.64
C MET A 410 -1.04 -18.67 -25.58
N ASN A 411 0.11 -17.98 -25.49
CA ASN A 411 0.69 -17.10 -26.52
C ASN A 411 -0.05 -15.83 -26.98
N ALA A 412 -1.04 -15.33 -26.24
CA ALA A 412 -1.59 -13.99 -26.49
C ALA A 412 -1.19 -13.02 -25.37
N VAL A 413 -0.42 -11.98 -25.72
CA VAL A 413 -0.24 -10.78 -24.91
C VAL A 413 -1.59 -10.06 -24.80
N SER A 414 -2.51 -10.60 -24.01
CA SER A 414 -3.77 -9.92 -23.68
C SER A 414 -3.54 -9.20 -22.36
N ARG A 415 -3.23 -7.91 -22.44
CA ARG A 415 -3.34 -7.01 -21.28
C ARG A 415 -4.80 -7.05 -20.80
N PRO A 416 -5.07 -7.16 -19.50
CA PRO A 416 -6.45 -7.11 -19.02
C PRO A 416 -7.02 -5.70 -19.20
N ASP A 417 -8.17 -5.63 -19.89
CA ASP A 417 -9.16 -4.54 -20.00
C ASP A 417 -8.79 -3.22 -19.28
N GLU A 418 -7.90 -2.43 -19.87
CA GLU A 418 -7.66 -1.06 -19.42
C GLU A 418 -8.88 -0.20 -19.79
N ILE A 419 -9.45 0.52 -18.81
CA ILE A 419 -10.52 1.48 -19.07
C ILE A 419 -9.90 2.70 -19.74
N LYS A 420 -10.31 2.95 -20.98
CA LYS A 420 -9.86 4.07 -21.80
C LYS A 420 -11.04 4.96 -22.16
N THR A 421 -10.77 6.24 -22.38
CA THR A 421 -11.75 7.13 -23.00
C THR A 421 -11.82 6.89 -24.52
N ILE A 422 -12.90 7.35 -25.15
CA ILE A 422 -13.08 7.26 -26.60
C ILE A 422 -11.97 8.02 -27.34
N GLY A 423 -11.57 9.19 -26.82
CA GLY A 423 -10.47 9.99 -27.34
C GLY A 423 -9.15 9.23 -27.28
N GLN A 424 -8.81 8.68 -26.12
CA GLN A 424 -7.60 7.86 -25.94
C GLN A 424 -7.56 6.67 -26.91
N ALA A 425 -8.68 5.97 -27.10
CA ALA A 425 -8.75 4.84 -28.03
C ALA A 425 -8.46 5.27 -29.49
N LYS A 426 -8.89 6.47 -29.89
CA LYS A 426 -8.60 7.04 -31.22
C LYS A 426 -7.15 7.52 -31.32
N ASP A 427 -6.64 8.21 -30.32
CA ASP A 427 -5.28 8.77 -30.29
C ASP A 427 -4.22 7.66 -30.30
N GLU A 428 -4.48 6.56 -29.57
CA GLU A 428 -3.64 5.35 -29.57
C GLU A 428 -3.82 4.49 -30.83
N GLN A 429 -4.72 4.87 -31.74
CA GLN A 429 -5.00 4.16 -32.99
C GLN A 429 -5.37 2.67 -32.76
N LEU A 430 -6.14 2.38 -31.71
CA LEU A 430 -6.51 1.00 -31.38
C LEU A 430 -7.34 0.35 -32.48
N GLY A 431 -6.91 -0.82 -32.96
CA GLY A 431 -7.53 -1.53 -34.09
C GLY A 431 -7.13 -1.02 -35.47
N MET A 432 -6.16 -0.10 -35.58
CA MET A 432 -5.55 0.31 -36.87
C MET A 432 -4.40 -0.61 -37.32
N THR A 433 -3.98 -1.54 -36.46
CA THR A 433 -2.95 -2.54 -36.80
C THR A 433 -3.60 -3.86 -37.19
N ASP A 434 -2.83 -4.76 -37.83
CA ASP A 434 -3.28 -6.12 -38.13
C ASP A 434 -3.65 -6.93 -36.85
N LYS A 435 -3.20 -6.48 -35.68
CA LYS A 435 -3.54 -7.08 -34.39
C LYS A 435 -4.83 -6.50 -33.84
N THR A 436 -5.69 -7.39 -33.34
CA THR A 436 -6.93 -7.02 -32.65
C THR A 436 -6.60 -6.43 -31.28
N ASP A 437 -7.15 -5.26 -30.99
CA ASP A 437 -7.00 -4.59 -29.70
C ASP A 437 -8.24 -4.77 -28.84
N TYR A 438 -8.02 -4.84 -27.53
CA TYR A 438 -9.07 -4.98 -26.52
C TYR A 438 -8.94 -3.87 -25.48
N PHE A 439 -10.05 -3.23 -25.15
CA PHE A 439 -10.12 -2.20 -24.11
C PHE A 439 -11.53 -2.10 -23.52
N SER A 440 -11.66 -1.46 -22.38
CA SER A 440 -12.97 -1.12 -21.81
C SER A 440 -13.25 0.37 -21.94
N VAL A 441 -14.51 0.75 -22.13
CA VAL A 441 -14.95 2.15 -22.21
C VAL A 441 -16.24 2.31 -21.43
N CYS A 442 -16.29 3.35 -20.61
CA CYS A 442 -17.53 3.82 -20.00
C CYS A 442 -18.13 4.86 -20.95
N ALA A 443 -19.32 4.60 -21.50
CA ALA A 443 -19.93 5.49 -22.48
C ALA A 443 -21.46 5.46 -22.44
N THR A 444 -22.06 6.57 -22.85
CA THR A 444 -23.52 6.73 -22.99
C THR A 444 -23.95 6.40 -24.41
N ILE A 445 -25.03 5.61 -24.54
CA ILE A 445 -25.65 5.34 -25.84
C ILE A 445 -26.40 6.58 -26.29
N LEU A 446 -25.92 7.26 -27.34
CA LEU A 446 -26.59 8.43 -27.91
C LEU A 446 -27.71 8.00 -28.86
N TYR A 447 -27.42 7.02 -29.73
CA TYR A 447 -28.34 6.63 -30.78
C TYR A 447 -28.15 5.16 -31.18
N ILE A 448 -29.25 4.47 -31.48
CA ILE A 448 -29.26 3.09 -31.99
C ILE A 448 -29.94 3.10 -33.36
N LYS A 449 -29.28 2.54 -34.39
CA LYS A 449 -29.92 2.37 -35.71
C LYS A 449 -31.05 1.36 -35.62
N GLN A 450 -32.24 1.81 -35.99
CA GLN A 450 -33.44 1.00 -35.83
C GLN A 450 -33.77 0.13 -37.06
N GLU A 451 -33.26 0.44 -38.25
CA GLU A 451 -33.59 -0.30 -39.48
C GLU A 451 -32.93 -1.68 -39.54
N THR A 452 -31.68 -1.77 -39.08
CA THR A 452 -30.82 -2.96 -39.20
C THR A 452 -30.52 -3.60 -37.86
N PHE A 453 -31.40 -3.43 -36.87
CA PHE A 453 -31.19 -3.84 -35.49
C PHE A 453 -31.11 -5.37 -35.27
N SER A 454 -31.68 -6.18 -36.17
CA SER A 454 -31.64 -7.65 -36.11
C SER A 454 -31.48 -8.28 -37.49
N TYR A 455 -31.12 -9.58 -37.51
CA TYR A 455 -31.06 -10.38 -38.73
C TYR A 455 -31.67 -11.77 -38.52
N PRO A 456 -32.25 -12.39 -39.57
CA PRO A 456 -32.79 -13.75 -39.49
C PRO A 456 -31.64 -14.76 -39.39
N ALA A 457 -31.53 -15.46 -38.27
CA ALA A 457 -30.47 -16.40 -37.97
C ALA A 457 -30.98 -17.84 -37.84
N CYS A 458 -30.08 -18.80 -38.03
CA CYS A 458 -30.36 -20.22 -37.90
C CYS A 458 -30.85 -20.58 -36.48
N PRO A 459 -31.94 -21.34 -36.32
CA PRO A 459 -32.40 -21.84 -35.02
C PRO A 459 -31.64 -23.09 -34.54
N GLY A 460 -30.78 -23.68 -35.37
CA GLY A 460 -29.98 -24.84 -34.98
C GLY A 460 -29.03 -24.54 -33.83
N GLU A 461 -28.88 -25.52 -32.93
CA GLU A 461 -28.03 -25.41 -31.74
C GLU A 461 -26.57 -25.07 -32.11
N GLY A 462 -26.02 -24.00 -31.53
CA GLY A 462 -24.66 -23.52 -31.82
C GLY A 462 -24.46 -22.85 -33.20
N CYS A 463 -25.53 -22.55 -33.94
CA CYS A 463 -25.44 -21.89 -35.24
C CYS A 463 -26.06 -20.48 -35.25
N ASN A 464 -25.24 -19.47 -35.54
CA ASN A 464 -25.65 -18.06 -35.64
C ASN A 464 -25.61 -17.54 -37.09
N LYS A 465 -25.52 -18.41 -38.09
CA LYS A 465 -25.43 -18.00 -39.50
C LYS A 465 -26.76 -17.40 -39.96
N LYS A 466 -26.68 -16.28 -40.71
CA LYS A 466 -27.84 -15.68 -41.38
C LYS A 466 -28.49 -16.70 -42.33
N LEU A 467 -29.82 -16.77 -42.31
CA LEU A 467 -30.60 -17.63 -43.19
C LEU A 467 -30.89 -16.92 -44.53
N ILE A 468 -31.04 -17.73 -45.58
CA ILE A 468 -31.49 -17.29 -46.90
C ILE A 468 -32.97 -17.63 -47.02
N ASP A 469 -33.76 -16.65 -47.46
CA ASP A 469 -35.18 -16.82 -47.72
C ASP A 469 -35.38 -17.45 -49.11
N GLU A 470 -35.90 -18.68 -49.16
CA GLU A 470 -36.27 -19.38 -50.39
C GLU A 470 -37.81 -19.30 -50.64
N GLY A 471 -38.51 -18.40 -49.95
CA GLY A 471 -39.93 -18.11 -50.08
C GLY A 471 -40.82 -18.93 -49.16
N ALA A 472 -40.77 -20.26 -49.24
CA ALA A 472 -41.55 -21.15 -48.38
C ALA A 472 -40.76 -21.65 -47.15
N GLU A 473 -39.44 -21.76 -47.29
CA GLU A 473 -38.54 -22.24 -46.24
C GLU A 473 -37.29 -21.37 -46.16
N TRP A 474 -36.64 -21.40 -45.00
CA TRP A 474 -35.40 -20.67 -44.73
C TRP A 474 -34.21 -21.62 -44.71
N ARG A 475 -33.24 -21.39 -45.58
CA ARG A 475 -32.08 -22.27 -45.71
C ARG A 475 -30.87 -21.76 -44.94
N CYS A 476 -30.25 -22.64 -44.16
CA CYS A 476 -28.95 -22.40 -43.53
C CYS A 476 -27.84 -23.09 -44.32
N GLU A 477 -26.94 -22.32 -44.93
CA GLU A 477 -25.78 -22.88 -45.64
C GLU A 477 -24.79 -23.60 -44.70
N LYS A 478 -24.63 -23.13 -43.46
CA LYS A 478 -23.68 -23.72 -42.51
C LYS A 478 -24.16 -25.08 -41.98
N CYS A 479 -25.44 -25.22 -41.68
CA CYS A 479 -26.03 -26.48 -41.21
C CYS A 479 -26.49 -27.37 -42.36
N ASN A 480 -26.56 -26.83 -43.58
CA ASN A 480 -27.21 -27.42 -44.75
C ASN A 480 -28.60 -28.00 -44.44
N ARG A 481 -29.41 -27.22 -43.73
CA ARG A 481 -30.78 -27.57 -43.31
C ARG A 481 -31.73 -26.42 -43.64
N THR A 482 -32.98 -26.77 -43.92
CA THR A 482 -34.08 -25.81 -44.07
C THR A 482 -34.92 -25.76 -42.80
N TYR A 483 -35.54 -24.62 -42.55
CA TYR A 483 -36.38 -24.36 -41.39
C TYR A 483 -37.64 -23.63 -41.82
N PRO A 484 -38.77 -23.82 -41.12
CA PRO A 484 -40.03 -23.13 -41.44
C PRO A 484 -39.96 -21.62 -41.17
N GLY A 485 -39.05 -21.17 -40.29
CA GLY A 485 -38.88 -19.75 -39.98
C GLY A 485 -37.55 -19.46 -39.29
N PRO A 486 -37.10 -18.20 -39.32
CA PRO A 486 -35.85 -17.78 -38.70
C PRO A 486 -36.01 -17.44 -37.22
N VAL A 487 -34.90 -17.43 -36.49
CA VAL A 487 -34.79 -16.77 -35.19
C VAL A 487 -34.04 -15.46 -35.39
N HIS A 488 -34.65 -14.33 -35.05
CA HIS A 488 -34.00 -13.04 -35.08
C HIS A 488 -32.96 -12.92 -33.98
N ARG A 489 -31.77 -12.44 -34.34
CA ARG A 489 -30.69 -12.11 -33.41
C ARG A 489 -30.27 -10.66 -33.59
N TYR A 490 -29.90 -10.00 -32.49
CA TYR A 490 -29.48 -8.60 -32.56
C TYR A 490 -28.16 -8.41 -33.30
N ILE A 491 -28.10 -7.30 -34.03
CA ILE A 491 -26.88 -6.68 -34.57
C ILE A 491 -27.01 -5.16 -34.40
N LEU A 492 -26.99 -4.71 -33.14
CA LEU A 492 -27.20 -3.31 -32.80
C LEU A 492 -26.01 -2.46 -33.24
N GLN A 493 -26.23 -1.55 -34.18
CA GLN A 493 -25.28 -0.48 -34.48
C GLN A 493 -25.63 0.73 -33.62
N MET A 494 -24.74 1.07 -32.69
CA MET A 494 -24.98 2.09 -31.68
C MET A 494 -23.89 3.16 -31.76
N ASN A 495 -24.28 4.43 -31.74
CA ASN A 495 -23.36 5.53 -31.53
C ASN A 495 -23.26 5.79 -30.02
N VAL A 496 -22.06 5.64 -29.48
CA VAL A 496 -21.76 5.87 -28.06
C VAL A 496 -20.87 7.08 -27.90
N ILE A 497 -21.07 7.81 -26.80
CA ILE A 497 -20.39 9.06 -26.51
C ILE A 497 -19.82 9.06 -25.08
N ASP A 498 -18.70 9.74 -24.92
CA ASP A 498 -18.17 10.17 -23.63
C ASP A 498 -17.72 11.64 -23.71
N HIS A 499 -17.10 12.16 -22.65
CA HIS A 499 -16.60 13.54 -22.61
C HIS A 499 -15.45 13.85 -23.58
N THR A 500 -14.86 12.83 -24.22
CA THR A 500 -13.71 12.96 -25.13
C THR A 500 -14.06 12.71 -26.60
N GLY A 501 -15.21 12.12 -26.89
CA GLY A 501 -15.69 11.97 -28.26
C GLY A 501 -16.80 10.95 -28.44
N SER A 502 -16.97 10.48 -29.67
CA SER A 502 -17.96 9.48 -30.04
C SER A 502 -17.42 8.47 -31.07
N PHE A 503 -17.92 7.23 -31.04
CA PHE A 503 -17.74 6.28 -32.15
C PHE A 503 -18.93 5.33 -32.29
N TRP A 504 -18.95 4.58 -33.39
CA TRP A 504 -19.93 3.54 -33.63
C TRP A 504 -19.42 2.19 -33.12
N ILE A 505 -20.25 1.50 -32.33
CA ILE A 505 -20.02 0.12 -31.90
C ILE A 505 -21.11 -0.80 -32.44
N THR A 506 -20.73 -2.07 -32.62
CA THR A 506 -21.68 -3.15 -32.93
C THR A 506 -21.85 -4.08 -31.73
N GLY A 507 -23.07 -4.25 -31.25
CA GLY A 507 -23.45 -5.22 -30.23
C GLY A 507 -24.21 -6.40 -30.83
N PHE A 508 -23.78 -7.62 -30.52
CA PHE A 508 -24.45 -8.86 -30.96
C PHE A 508 -25.50 -9.31 -29.94
N ASN A 509 -26.09 -10.49 -30.14
CA ASN A 509 -27.31 -10.91 -29.45
C ASN A 509 -27.30 -10.72 -27.94
N GLU A 510 -26.25 -11.16 -27.24
CA GLU A 510 -26.17 -11.09 -25.78
C GLU A 510 -26.15 -9.64 -25.28
N VAL A 511 -25.36 -8.79 -25.94
CA VAL A 511 -25.29 -7.35 -25.65
C VAL A 511 -26.61 -6.66 -25.99
N GLY A 512 -27.22 -7.04 -27.12
CA GLY A 512 -28.48 -6.47 -27.57
C GLY A 512 -29.64 -6.79 -26.62
N GLU A 513 -29.74 -8.02 -26.14
CA GLU A 513 -30.76 -8.43 -25.16
C GLU A 513 -30.59 -7.69 -23.84
N GLN A 514 -29.34 -7.49 -23.38
CA GLN A 514 -29.07 -6.72 -22.15
C GLN A 514 -29.46 -5.25 -22.28
N ILE A 515 -29.15 -4.61 -23.41
CA ILE A 515 -29.42 -3.18 -23.63
C ILE A 515 -30.91 -2.94 -23.88
N MET A 516 -31.54 -3.78 -24.72
CA MET A 516 -32.95 -3.61 -25.10
C MET A 516 -33.91 -4.16 -24.03
N GLY A 517 -33.47 -5.13 -23.21
CA GLY A 517 -34.27 -5.76 -22.16
C GLY A 517 -35.37 -6.69 -22.68
N VAL A 518 -35.32 -7.06 -23.96
CA VAL A 518 -36.30 -7.89 -24.66
C VAL A 518 -35.59 -8.68 -25.77
N SER A 519 -36.12 -9.84 -26.16
CA SER A 519 -35.50 -10.63 -27.22
C SER A 519 -35.64 -9.96 -28.59
N ALA A 520 -34.69 -10.23 -29.50
CA ALA A 520 -34.76 -9.70 -30.87
C ALA A 520 -36.00 -10.17 -31.63
N ASN A 521 -36.49 -11.38 -31.34
CA ASN A 521 -37.72 -11.93 -31.92
C ASN A 521 -38.95 -11.12 -31.53
N GLU A 522 -39.10 -10.81 -30.24
CA GLU A 522 -40.25 -10.04 -29.73
C GLU A 522 -40.22 -8.63 -30.29
N LEU A 523 -39.07 -7.96 -30.25
CA LEU A 523 -38.96 -6.61 -30.81
C LEU A 523 -39.18 -6.57 -32.32
N PHE A 524 -38.79 -7.62 -33.04
CA PHE A 524 -39.07 -7.73 -34.47
C PHE A 524 -40.56 -7.90 -34.77
N LYS A 525 -41.28 -8.73 -33.98
CA LYS A 525 -42.74 -8.87 -34.11
C LYS A 525 -43.47 -7.54 -33.90
N LEU A 526 -43.14 -6.82 -32.82
CA LEU A 526 -43.70 -5.50 -32.54
C LEU A 526 -43.47 -4.52 -33.70
N LYS A 527 -42.28 -4.57 -34.31
CA LYS A 527 -41.95 -3.71 -35.46
C LYS A 527 -42.68 -4.13 -36.74
N GLN A 528 -42.92 -5.42 -36.95
CA GLN A 528 -43.69 -5.94 -38.08
C GLN A 528 -45.17 -5.56 -37.97
N GLU A 529 -45.70 -5.55 -36.76
CA GLU A 529 -47.08 -5.14 -36.43
C GLU A 529 -47.26 -3.61 -36.43
N SER A 530 -46.17 -2.85 -36.65
CA SER A 530 -46.15 -1.39 -36.57
C SER A 530 -46.62 -0.84 -35.21
N ASP A 531 -46.33 -1.59 -34.14
CA ASP A 531 -46.69 -1.21 -32.78
C ASP A 531 -45.82 -0.03 -32.29
N PRO A 532 -46.41 1.10 -31.85
CA PRO A 532 -45.67 2.23 -31.29
C PRO A 532 -44.85 1.88 -30.04
N GLU A 533 -45.10 0.75 -29.39
CA GLU A 533 -44.29 0.24 -28.28
C GLU A 533 -42.85 -0.08 -28.70
N ALA A 534 -42.61 -0.46 -29.96
CA ALA A 534 -41.27 -0.74 -30.47
C ALA A 534 -40.32 0.47 -30.34
N GLU A 535 -40.80 1.69 -30.62
CA GLU A 535 -39.99 2.92 -30.50
C GLU A 535 -39.62 3.25 -29.05
N LYS A 536 -40.46 2.87 -28.09
CA LYS A 536 -40.20 3.09 -26.67
C LYS A 536 -38.97 2.33 -26.20
N TYR A 537 -38.72 1.13 -26.70
CA TYR A 537 -37.53 0.36 -26.37
C TYR A 537 -36.24 1.06 -26.82
N PHE A 538 -36.19 1.56 -28.05
CA PHE A 538 -35.03 2.29 -28.56
C PHE A 538 -34.81 3.60 -27.80
N THR A 539 -35.88 4.33 -27.51
CA THR A 539 -35.81 5.59 -26.75
C THR A 539 -35.35 5.36 -25.31
N ARG A 540 -35.80 4.27 -24.66
CA ARG A 540 -35.38 3.89 -23.31
C ARG A 540 -33.93 3.42 -23.24
N ALA A 541 -33.43 2.77 -24.29
CA ALA A 541 -32.05 2.31 -24.38
C ALA A 541 -31.07 3.47 -24.63
N ALA A 542 -31.50 4.49 -25.39
CA ALA A 542 -30.76 5.73 -25.54
C ALA A 542 -30.68 6.52 -24.21
N GLY A 543 -29.59 7.28 -24.04
CA GLY A 543 -29.32 8.08 -22.84
C GLY A 543 -28.86 7.28 -21.62
N ARG A 544 -28.69 5.95 -21.75
CA ARG A 544 -28.14 5.10 -20.68
C ARG A 544 -26.63 4.93 -20.83
N GLU A 545 -25.96 4.95 -19.69
CA GLU A 545 -24.51 4.81 -19.57
C GLU A 545 -24.17 3.35 -19.21
N TRP A 546 -23.12 2.82 -19.84
CA TRP A 546 -22.72 1.42 -19.73
C TRP A 546 -21.19 1.28 -19.75
N ASP A 547 -20.72 0.24 -19.06
CA ASP A 547 -19.34 -0.24 -19.19
C ASP A 547 -19.29 -1.26 -20.33
N PHE A 548 -18.63 -0.89 -21.43
CA PHE A 548 -18.46 -1.74 -22.60
C PHE A 548 -17.06 -2.34 -22.65
N LYS A 549 -16.98 -3.65 -22.90
CA LYS A 549 -15.74 -4.31 -23.32
C LYS A 549 -15.67 -4.34 -24.83
N ILE A 550 -14.73 -3.60 -25.41
CA ILE A 550 -14.62 -3.38 -26.85
C ILE A 550 -13.48 -4.23 -27.42
N MET A 551 -13.76 -4.85 -28.56
CA MET A 551 -12.80 -5.39 -29.48
C MET A 551 -12.70 -4.43 -30.68
N ALA A 552 -11.49 -3.95 -30.97
CA ALA A 552 -11.22 -3.11 -32.14
C ALA A 552 -10.39 -3.90 -33.15
N LYS A 553 -10.89 -3.95 -34.38
CA LYS A 553 -10.22 -4.64 -35.48
C LYS A 553 -10.27 -3.79 -36.75
N GLN A 554 -9.19 -3.83 -37.51
CA GLN A 554 -9.14 -3.24 -38.84
C GLN A 554 -10.05 -4.03 -39.79
N ASP A 555 -10.87 -3.32 -40.53
CA ASP A 555 -11.77 -3.85 -41.53
C ASP A 555 -11.60 -3.06 -42.83
N PHE A 556 -11.70 -3.74 -43.97
CA PHE A 556 -11.54 -3.12 -45.29
C PHE A 556 -12.91 -3.11 -45.97
N PHE A 557 -13.45 -1.91 -46.16
CA PHE A 557 -14.69 -1.72 -46.90
C PHE A 557 -14.41 -0.83 -48.12
N ASN A 558 -14.62 -1.35 -49.33
CA ASN A 558 -14.30 -0.68 -50.60
C ASN A 558 -12.87 -0.09 -50.62
N ASP A 559 -11.86 -0.93 -50.33
CA ASP A 559 -10.43 -0.58 -50.28
C ASP A 559 -10.03 0.54 -49.30
N THR A 560 -10.95 0.97 -48.42
CA THR A 560 -10.67 1.92 -47.35
C THR A 560 -10.58 1.17 -46.02
N ALA A 561 -9.40 1.24 -45.36
CA ALA A 561 -9.23 0.74 -44.01
C ALA A 561 -10.07 1.55 -43.03
N ARG A 562 -10.94 0.88 -42.27
CA ARG A 562 -11.73 1.47 -41.18
C ARG A 562 -11.65 0.56 -39.96
N VAL A 563 -11.59 1.16 -38.78
CA VAL A 563 -11.67 0.39 -37.54
C VAL A 563 -13.12 0.04 -37.26
N ARG A 564 -13.37 -1.25 -37.02
CA ARG A 564 -14.66 -1.74 -36.54
C ARG A 564 -14.56 -2.02 -35.04
N TYR A 565 -15.37 -1.32 -34.26
CA TYR A 565 -15.51 -1.54 -32.82
C TYR A 565 -16.70 -2.47 -32.56
N GLN A 566 -16.44 -3.56 -31.85
CA GLN A 566 -17.43 -4.56 -31.47
C GLN A 566 -17.50 -4.66 -29.96
N ALA A 567 -18.70 -4.53 -29.39
CA ALA A 567 -18.92 -4.78 -27.98
C ALA A 567 -19.01 -6.29 -27.74
N ARG A 568 -18.08 -6.84 -26.96
CA ARG A 568 -18.11 -8.25 -26.53
C ARG A 568 -19.05 -8.47 -25.36
N SER A 569 -19.12 -7.49 -24.46
CA SER A 569 -20.02 -7.49 -23.32
C SER A 569 -20.33 -6.05 -22.91
N CYS A 570 -21.48 -5.87 -22.27
CA CYS A 570 -21.83 -4.64 -21.57
C CYS A 570 -22.22 -4.95 -20.13
N ALA A 571 -21.97 -4.02 -19.22
CA ALA A 571 -22.43 -4.09 -17.84
C ALA A 571 -23.00 -2.73 -17.40
N PRO A 572 -24.04 -2.73 -16.55
CA PRO A 572 -24.50 -1.48 -15.96
C PRO A 572 -23.40 -0.91 -15.06
N ILE A 573 -23.28 0.41 -15.03
CA ILE A 573 -22.22 1.08 -14.28
C ILE A 573 -22.46 0.94 -12.78
N ASN A 574 -21.39 0.54 -12.08
CA ASN A 574 -21.34 0.64 -10.64
C ASN A 574 -20.84 2.05 -10.25
N TYR A 575 -21.79 2.96 -9.99
CA TYR A 575 -21.47 4.34 -9.64
C TYR A 575 -20.55 4.46 -8.42
N ALA A 576 -20.72 3.61 -7.40
CA ALA A 576 -19.87 3.67 -6.20
C ALA A 576 -18.39 3.36 -6.53
N GLN A 577 -18.15 2.32 -7.32
CA GLN A 577 -16.80 1.93 -7.74
C GLN A 577 -16.19 2.95 -8.71
N SER A 578 -17.00 3.44 -9.67
CA SER A 578 -16.57 4.45 -10.63
C SER A 578 -16.22 5.77 -9.96
N SER A 579 -17.01 6.20 -8.97
CA SER A 579 -16.71 7.40 -8.16
C SER A 579 -15.40 7.25 -7.39
N GLN A 580 -15.13 6.12 -6.75
CA GLN A 580 -13.84 5.90 -6.07
C GLN A 580 -12.65 5.99 -7.02
N ALA A 581 -12.77 5.41 -8.21
CA ALA A 581 -11.72 5.50 -9.24
C ALA A 581 -11.51 6.94 -9.74
N LEU A 582 -12.59 7.72 -9.86
CA LEU A 582 -12.52 9.14 -10.19
C LEU A 582 -11.88 9.97 -9.07
N VAL A 583 -12.20 9.71 -7.80
CA VAL A 583 -11.55 10.38 -6.65
C VAL A 583 -10.04 10.17 -6.71
N GLY A 584 -9.58 8.92 -6.89
CA GLY A 584 -8.14 8.64 -7.00
C GLY A 584 -7.46 9.37 -8.17
N LYS A 585 -8.14 9.55 -9.30
CA LYS A 585 -7.63 10.35 -10.43
C LYS A 585 -7.57 11.85 -10.09
N ILE A 586 -8.57 12.39 -9.41
CA ILE A 586 -8.62 13.80 -9.00
C ILE A 586 -7.51 14.10 -7.98
N GLU A 587 -7.33 13.22 -6.99
CA GLU A 587 -6.26 13.33 -5.99
C GLU A 587 -4.87 13.30 -6.64
N ALA A 588 -4.67 12.45 -7.66
CA ALA A 588 -3.42 12.39 -8.40
C ALA A 588 -3.10 13.66 -9.21
N MET A 589 -4.12 14.50 -9.50
CA MET A 589 -3.95 15.80 -10.16
C MET A 589 -3.75 16.95 -9.18
N ALA A 590 -3.96 16.74 -7.88
CA ALA A 590 -3.83 17.76 -6.84
C ALA A 590 -2.38 17.94 -6.33
N VAL A 591 -1.41 17.28 -6.98
CA VAL A 591 0.04 17.41 -6.77
C VAL A 591 0.63 18.08 -8.01
#